data_AF-A0A8H2WVE6-F1
#
_entry.id   AF-A0A8H2WVE6-F1
#
_cell.length_a   1.000
_cell.length_b   1.000
_cell.length_c   1.000
_cell.angle_alpha   90.00
_cell.angle_beta   90.00
_cell.angle_gamma   90.00
#
_symmetry.space_group_name_H-M   'P 1'
#
loop_
_entity.id
_entity.type
_entity.pdbx_description
1 polymer ?
#
loop_
_entity_poly.entity_id
_entity_poly.type
_entity_poly.pdbx_seq_one_letter_code
_entity_poly.pdbx_strand_id
1 'polypeptide(L)'
;MDFQEIEELKKRWAREQVELQQKAIFEDHNLCFHTSPPRGSIEPDKAAPDYDDPTVHNEDPKTFTVSGLRYVGGLDISFIAQEDESAETMDFPGHNASNPNVPDAYAVITVLEYPSLSVGAMLPTNLVHSITEPIRLTAPYIPSFLSYRETPAYLELISKLRENLQKAGKEHEFPQVILVDGNGQLHEREAGVATAVGVQAGVPTVGVAKTYHPPTLQHHEVHESHWRLSQKGIKQKSREVLKRPGDYLGVLNARRDRYVGVVSASHFFSSSQFGD
;
A
#
# COMPACT_ATOMS: atom_id res chain seq x y z
N MET A 1 17.51 16.35 16.03
CA MET A 1 18.56 16.09 15.03
C MET A 1 18.85 17.38 14.29
N ASP A 2 20.11 17.62 13.97
CA ASP A 2 20.48 18.72 13.08
C ASP A 2 20.31 18.35 11.59
N PHE A 3 20.50 19.32 10.70
CA PHE A 3 20.35 19.14 9.27
C PHE A 3 21.31 18.10 8.69
N GLN A 4 22.55 18.06 9.20
CA GLN A 4 23.58 17.16 8.69
C GLN A 4 23.27 15.71 9.09
N GLU A 5 22.79 15.49 10.30
CA GLU A 5 22.29 14.19 10.77
C GLU A 5 21.12 13.69 9.92
N ILE A 6 20.18 14.57 9.57
CA ILE A 6 19.03 14.22 8.70
C ILE A 6 19.51 13.81 7.31
N GLU A 7 20.46 14.53 6.72
CA GLU A 7 20.98 14.21 5.39
C GLU A 7 21.77 12.90 5.36
N GLU A 8 22.60 12.63 6.37
CA GLU A 8 23.28 11.34 6.50
C GLU A 8 22.30 10.18 6.73
N LEU A 9 21.25 10.42 7.51
CA LEU A 9 20.17 9.46 7.72
C LEU A 9 19.44 9.12 6.41
N LYS A 10 19.07 10.14 5.62
CA LYS A 10 18.46 9.97 4.30
C LYS A 10 19.36 9.17 3.36
N LYS A 11 20.67 9.48 3.30
CA LYS A 11 21.62 8.74 2.46
C LYS A 11 21.72 7.27 2.87
N ARG A 12 21.76 6.98 4.17
CA ARG A 12 21.76 5.61 4.68
C ARG A 12 20.48 4.87 4.28
N TRP A 13 19.32 5.44 4.59
CA TRP A 13 18.03 4.83 4.28
C TRP A 13 17.78 4.67 2.78
N ALA A 14 18.27 5.59 1.95
CA ALA A 14 18.18 5.45 0.50
C ALA A 14 18.97 4.23 -0.01
N ARG A 15 20.16 3.97 0.55
CA ARG A 15 20.96 2.77 0.23
C ARG A 15 20.25 1.49 0.65
N GLU A 16 19.75 1.45 1.88
CA GLU A 16 18.99 0.31 2.40
C GLU A 16 17.72 0.03 1.59
N GLN A 17 16.99 1.06 1.13
CA GLN A 17 15.85 0.89 0.24
C GLN A 17 16.23 0.26 -1.11
N VAL A 18 17.39 0.62 -1.67
CA VAL A 18 17.91 -0.02 -2.90
C VAL A 18 18.29 -1.48 -2.65
N GLU A 19 18.95 -1.79 -1.53
CA GLU A 19 19.27 -3.17 -1.15
C GLU A 19 18.00 -4.02 -0.92
N LEU A 20 16.95 -3.40 -0.38
CA LEU A 20 15.65 -4.04 -0.17
C LEU A 20 14.96 -4.31 -1.50
N GLN A 21 14.96 -3.33 -2.41
CA GLN A 21 14.39 -3.45 -3.75
C GLN A 21 15.01 -4.62 -4.54
N GLN A 22 16.32 -4.83 -4.42
CA GLN A 22 17.01 -5.94 -5.09
C GLN A 22 16.58 -7.33 -4.60
N LYS A 23 15.99 -7.41 -3.41
CA LYS A 23 15.47 -8.66 -2.83
C LYS A 23 13.98 -8.87 -3.12
N ALA A 24 13.30 -7.84 -3.63
CA ALA A 24 11.87 -7.91 -3.91
C ALA A 24 11.58 -8.74 -5.16
N ILE A 25 10.53 -9.56 -5.09
CA ILE A 25 9.97 -10.29 -6.21
C ILE A 25 8.63 -9.64 -6.54
N PHE A 26 8.52 -9.04 -7.73
CA PHE A 26 7.32 -8.33 -8.18
C PHE A 26 6.45 -9.17 -9.14
N GLU A 27 6.73 -10.46 -9.19
CA GLU A 27 6.06 -11.42 -10.04
C GLU A 27 5.23 -12.38 -9.17
N ASP A 28 4.09 -12.83 -9.67
CA ASP A 28 3.10 -13.60 -8.91
C ASP A 28 3.20 -15.12 -9.10
N HIS A 29 4.19 -15.60 -9.86
CA HIS A 29 4.33 -17.01 -10.26
C HIS A 29 4.41 -18.01 -9.10
N ASN A 30 4.90 -17.54 -7.95
CA ASN A 30 5.17 -18.38 -6.78
C ASN A 30 4.09 -18.25 -5.69
N LEU A 31 2.97 -17.58 -5.98
CA LEU A 31 1.86 -17.48 -5.04
C LEU A 31 1.14 -18.84 -4.93
N CYS A 32 0.63 -19.13 -3.74
CA CYS A 32 -0.18 -20.32 -3.49
C CYS A 32 -1.65 -20.16 -3.90
N PHE A 33 -1.98 -19.10 -4.63
CA PHE A 33 -3.29 -18.80 -5.18
C PHE A 33 -3.14 -18.17 -6.57
N HIS A 34 -4.18 -18.27 -7.39
CA HIS A 34 -4.18 -17.80 -8.78
C HIS A 34 -5.39 -16.93 -9.07
N THR A 35 -5.20 -15.93 -9.92
CA THR A 35 -6.28 -15.09 -10.45
C THR A 35 -6.67 -15.57 -11.85
N SER A 36 -7.94 -15.42 -12.23
CA SER A 36 -8.44 -15.89 -13.52
C SER A 36 -9.29 -14.83 -14.25
N PRO A 37 -9.07 -14.65 -15.58
CA PRO A 37 -8.08 -15.37 -16.40
C PRO A 37 -6.63 -15.06 -15.93
N PRO A 38 -5.69 -16.03 -16.02
CA PRO A 38 -4.28 -15.73 -15.76
C PRO A 38 -3.93 -14.54 -16.63
N ARG A 39 -3.56 -13.41 -16.02
CA ARG A 39 -3.29 -12.21 -16.80
C ARG A 39 -2.14 -12.53 -17.74
N GLY A 40 -2.42 -12.54 -19.05
CA GLY A 40 -1.37 -12.25 -20.02
C GLY A 40 -0.78 -10.91 -19.61
N SER A 41 0.54 -10.80 -19.58
CA SER A 41 1.24 -9.57 -19.23
C SER A 41 0.59 -8.41 -19.98
N ILE A 42 -0.08 -7.50 -19.25
CA ILE A 42 -0.47 -6.20 -19.78
C ILE A 42 0.83 -5.41 -19.85
N GLU A 43 1.73 -5.80 -20.75
CA GLU A 43 2.87 -4.97 -21.07
C GLU A 43 2.31 -3.75 -21.78
N PRO A 44 2.79 -2.54 -21.46
CA PRO A 44 2.55 -1.41 -22.33
C PRO A 44 2.99 -1.82 -23.74
N ASP A 45 2.13 -1.61 -24.74
CA ASP A 45 2.49 -1.91 -26.13
C ASP A 45 3.87 -1.26 -26.42
N LYS A 46 4.80 -1.99 -27.04
CA LYS A 46 6.17 -1.47 -27.28
C LYS A 46 6.16 -0.22 -28.18
N ALA A 47 5.01 0.09 -28.79
CA ALA A 47 4.74 1.32 -29.53
C ALA A 47 3.97 2.42 -28.73
N ALA A 48 3.73 2.28 -27.42
CA ALA A 48 2.56 2.87 -26.76
C ALA A 48 2.56 4.40 -26.54
N PRO A 49 1.49 5.10 -26.97
CA PRO A 49 1.08 6.44 -26.55
C PRO A 49 0.44 6.51 -25.14
N ASP A 50 0.50 5.44 -24.34
CA ASP A 50 -0.17 5.29 -23.03
C ASP A 50 0.28 6.33 -21.97
N TYR A 51 1.47 6.91 -22.16
CA TYR A 51 1.99 7.91 -21.24
C TYR A 51 1.10 9.17 -21.22
N ASP A 52 0.79 9.71 -22.40
CA ASP A 52 -0.01 10.94 -22.55
C ASP A 52 -1.51 10.64 -22.54
N ASP A 53 -1.94 9.62 -23.29
CA ASP A 53 -3.33 9.17 -23.40
C ASP A 53 -3.50 7.78 -22.75
N PRO A 54 -4.02 7.69 -21.52
CA PRO A 54 -4.02 6.45 -20.77
C PRO A 54 -5.00 5.42 -21.34
N THR A 55 -4.51 4.21 -21.49
CA THR A 55 -5.30 3.01 -21.76
C THR A 55 -6.13 2.70 -20.53
N VAL A 56 -7.45 2.81 -20.67
CA VAL A 56 -8.41 2.42 -19.62
C VAL A 56 -8.82 0.97 -19.85
N HIS A 57 -8.59 0.17 -18.83
CA HIS A 57 -9.08 -1.20 -18.74
C HIS A 57 -10.35 -1.25 -17.91
N ASN A 58 -11.22 -2.22 -18.18
CA ASN A 58 -12.42 -2.48 -17.38
C ASN A 58 -12.48 -3.97 -17.05
N GLU A 59 -12.56 -4.28 -15.77
CA GLU A 59 -12.72 -5.65 -15.26
C GLU A 59 -13.99 -5.72 -14.43
N ASP A 60 -14.84 -6.73 -14.67
CA ASP A 60 -15.99 -6.97 -13.79
C ASP A 60 -15.51 -7.70 -12.53
N PRO A 61 -15.59 -7.09 -11.34
CA PRO A 61 -15.18 -7.74 -10.10
C PRO A 61 -15.95 -9.04 -9.82
N LYS A 62 -17.14 -9.22 -10.41
CA LYS A 62 -17.95 -10.43 -10.27
C LYS A 62 -17.46 -11.59 -11.13
N THR A 63 -16.75 -11.32 -12.23
CA THR A 63 -16.17 -12.35 -13.10
C THR A 63 -14.73 -12.67 -12.72
N PHE A 64 -14.09 -11.79 -11.95
CA PHE A 64 -12.75 -12.02 -11.41
C PHE A 64 -12.78 -13.19 -10.41
N THR A 65 -12.07 -14.26 -10.74
CA THR A 65 -12.01 -15.45 -9.90
C THR A 65 -10.64 -15.58 -9.28
N VAL A 66 -10.61 -15.83 -7.97
CA VAL A 66 -9.38 -16.15 -7.24
C VAL A 66 -9.50 -17.57 -6.70
N SER A 67 -8.59 -18.44 -7.13
CA SER A 67 -8.55 -19.84 -6.72
C SER A 67 -7.40 -20.08 -5.76
N GLY A 68 -7.62 -20.89 -4.73
CA GLY A 68 -6.60 -21.21 -3.72
C GLY A 68 -6.43 -20.17 -2.61
N LEU A 69 -6.96 -18.95 -2.74
CA LEU A 69 -6.95 -17.93 -1.69
C LEU A 69 -8.04 -18.23 -0.65
N ARG A 70 -7.66 -18.25 0.63
CA ARG A 70 -8.54 -18.51 1.78
C ARG A 70 -8.41 -17.45 2.86
N TYR A 71 -7.21 -16.94 3.12
CA TYR A 71 -6.99 -15.93 4.17
C TYR A 71 -6.25 -14.72 3.62
N VAL A 72 -6.80 -13.53 3.86
CA VAL A 72 -6.24 -12.23 3.47
C VAL A 72 -5.94 -11.43 4.72
N GLY A 73 -4.71 -10.93 4.82
CA GLY A 73 -4.28 -10.05 5.88
C GLY A 73 -4.55 -8.59 5.53
N GLY A 74 -4.83 -7.76 6.53
CA GLY A 74 -4.86 -6.31 6.42
C GLY A 74 -3.99 -5.67 7.49
N LEU A 75 -3.11 -4.75 7.11
CA LEU A 75 -2.25 -3.96 7.99
C LEU A 75 -2.58 -2.49 7.87
N ASP A 76 -2.78 -1.83 9.00
CA ASP A 76 -3.03 -0.39 9.10
C ASP A 76 -2.43 0.19 10.39
N ILE A 77 -2.11 1.49 10.37
CA ILE A 77 -1.69 2.26 11.54
C ILE A 77 -2.57 3.50 11.66
N SER A 78 -3.19 3.65 12.83
CA SER A 78 -3.98 4.83 13.18
C SER A 78 -3.25 5.67 14.23
N PHE A 79 -2.92 6.91 13.88
CA PHE A 79 -2.25 7.86 14.77
C PHE A 79 -3.24 8.51 15.75
N ILE A 80 -2.82 8.71 16.99
CA ILE A 80 -3.62 9.42 17.98
C ILE A 80 -3.49 10.91 17.73
N ALA A 81 -4.61 11.59 17.49
CA ALA A 81 -4.64 13.04 17.41
C ALA A 81 -4.29 13.63 18.78
N GLN A 82 -3.27 14.49 18.83
CA GLN A 82 -2.98 15.26 20.03
C GLN A 82 -3.94 16.47 20.07
N GLU A 83 -4.72 16.59 21.14
CA GLU A 83 -5.42 17.83 21.47
C GLU A 83 -4.35 18.84 21.89
N ASP A 84 -4.39 20.03 21.29
CA ASP A 84 -3.47 21.16 21.47
C ASP A 84 -2.18 21.14 20.64
N GLU A 85 -2.26 21.68 19.42
CA GLU A 85 -1.35 22.70 18.90
C GLU A 85 -1.91 23.26 17.57
N SER A 86 -1.81 24.59 17.39
CA SER A 86 -2.34 25.31 16.23
C SER A 86 -1.89 24.69 14.91
N ALA A 87 -2.76 24.75 13.89
CA ALA A 87 -2.61 24.19 12.54
C ALA A 87 -1.35 24.63 11.74
N GLU A 88 -0.40 25.34 12.36
CA GLU A 88 0.86 25.81 11.80
C GLU A 88 2.07 24.90 12.13
N THR A 89 1.95 23.88 12.99
CA THR A 89 3.07 22.98 13.34
C THR A 89 3.09 21.64 12.58
N MET A 90 2.14 21.39 11.68
CA MET A 90 2.09 20.16 10.86
C MET A 90 3.30 19.95 9.92
N ASP A 91 4.16 20.96 9.75
CA ASP A 91 5.38 20.88 8.93
C ASP A 91 6.68 20.66 9.73
N PHE A 92 6.62 20.43 11.05
CA PHE A 92 7.81 20.10 11.84
C PHE A 92 8.02 18.57 11.97
N PRO A 93 9.15 18.02 11.47
CA PRO A 93 9.42 16.59 11.55
C PRO A 93 9.71 16.16 12.99
N GLY A 94 8.88 15.26 13.54
CA GLY A 94 9.23 14.48 14.74
C GLY A 94 8.47 14.74 16.03
N HIS A 95 7.21 15.19 16.00
CA HIS A 95 6.39 15.19 17.21
C HIS A 95 5.92 13.76 17.53
N ASN A 96 6.59 13.13 18.47
CA ASN A 96 6.11 11.95 19.20
C ASN A 96 5.18 12.42 20.33
N ALA A 97 4.31 11.56 20.85
CA ALA A 97 3.36 12.00 21.87
C ALA A 97 4.11 12.58 23.08
N SER A 98 3.69 13.78 23.47
CA SER A 98 4.23 14.55 24.60
C SER A 98 4.02 13.82 25.94
N ASN A 99 3.10 12.85 25.98
CA ASN A 99 2.79 12.04 27.14
C ASN A 99 3.39 10.61 27.01
N PRO A 100 4.35 10.21 27.86
CA PRO A 100 4.97 8.89 27.81
C PRO A 100 4.01 7.74 28.17
N ASN A 101 2.80 8.05 28.65
CA ASN A 101 1.76 7.06 28.97
C ASN A 101 0.72 6.87 27.86
N VAL A 102 0.70 7.71 26.82
CA VAL A 102 -0.27 7.62 25.69
C VAL A 102 0.49 7.26 24.42
N PRO A 103 0.24 6.12 23.75
CA PRO A 103 0.99 5.72 22.56
C PRO A 103 0.84 6.72 21.41
N ASP A 104 1.77 6.70 20.46
CA ASP A 104 1.76 7.64 19.33
C ASP A 104 0.74 7.20 18.26
N ALA A 105 0.53 5.89 18.15
CA ALA A 105 -0.42 5.28 17.23
C ALA A 105 -0.85 3.90 17.75
N TYR A 106 -1.80 3.28 17.06
CA TYR A 106 -2.07 1.85 17.14
C TYR A 106 -1.85 1.21 15.78
N ALA A 107 -1.08 0.12 15.77
CA ALA A 107 -0.94 -0.73 14.60
C ALA A 107 -1.91 -1.91 14.73
N VAL A 108 -2.50 -2.34 13.62
CA VAL A 108 -3.41 -3.49 13.60
C VAL A 108 -3.05 -4.44 12.46
N ILE A 109 -3.10 -5.74 12.74
CA ILE A 109 -3.19 -6.79 11.74
C ILE A 109 -4.53 -7.50 11.88
N THR A 110 -5.26 -7.65 10.79
CA THR A 110 -6.50 -8.45 10.71
C THR A 110 -6.33 -9.57 9.71
N VAL A 111 -6.99 -10.70 9.93
CA VAL A 111 -7.06 -11.81 8.98
C VAL A 111 -8.52 -12.10 8.69
N LEU A 112 -8.89 -12.00 7.42
CA LEU A 112 -10.23 -12.27 6.92
C LEU A 112 -10.25 -13.56 6.11
N GLU A 113 -11.33 -14.33 6.22
CA GLU A 113 -11.63 -15.44 5.32
C GLU A 113 -12.17 -14.92 3.97
N TYR A 114 -11.67 -15.51 2.88
CA TYR A 114 -12.02 -15.23 1.49
C TYR A 114 -12.66 -16.47 0.85
N PRO A 115 -13.69 -16.35 -0.02
CA PRO A 115 -14.25 -15.12 -0.61
C PRO A 115 -15.36 -14.46 0.23
N SER A 116 -15.67 -15.02 1.40
CA SER A 116 -16.92 -14.75 2.09
C SER A 116 -17.11 -13.29 2.49
N LEU A 117 -16.03 -12.47 2.62
CA LEU A 117 -15.86 -10.99 2.79
C LEU A 117 -17.09 -10.09 3.12
N SER A 118 -18.14 -10.62 3.71
CA SER A 118 -19.45 -10.01 3.89
C SER A 118 -19.39 -9.06 5.06
N VAL A 119 -19.23 -7.78 4.76
CA VAL A 119 -19.41 -6.67 5.69
C VAL A 119 -20.92 -6.35 5.77
N GLY A 120 -21.71 -7.32 6.23
CA GLY A 120 -23.18 -7.23 6.27
C GLY A 120 -23.79 -7.11 7.66
N ALA A 121 -23.01 -7.36 8.71
CA ALA A 121 -23.44 -7.23 10.10
C ALA A 121 -22.43 -6.38 10.88
N MET A 122 -22.83 -5.83 12.02
CA MET A 122 -22.03 -4.96 12.91
C MET A 122 -20.64 -5.52 13.31
N LEU A 123 -20.33 -6.77 12.95
CA LEU A 123 -19.00 -7.35 12.91
C LEU A 123 -18.86 -8.17 11.61
N PRO A 124 -17.71 -8.09 10.89
CA PRO A 124 -17.46 -8.98 9.77
C PRO A 124 -17.49 -10.43 10.28
N THR A 125 -18.45 -11.25 9.82
CA THR A 125 -18.57 -12.67 10.20
C THR A 125 -17.36 -13.51 9.80
N ASN A 126 -16.43 -12.92 9.04
CA ASN A 126 -15.29 -13.58 8.43
C ASN A 126 -13.96 -13.09 9.01
N LEU A 127 -13.97 -12.28 10.09
CA LEU A 127 -12.76 -11.93 10.84
C LEU A 127 -12.33 -13.13 11.68
N VAL A 128 -11.18 -13.69 11.34
CA VAL A 128 -10.63 -14.90 11.97
C VAL A 128 -9.63 -14.52 13.06
N HIS A 129 -8.79 -13.50 12.80
CA HIS A 129 -7.80 -13.01 13.76
C HIS A 129 -7.72 -11.49 13.71
N SER A 130 -7.45 -10.87 14.85
CA SER A 130 -7.09 -9.45 14.95
C SER A 130 -6.12 -9.26 16.09
N ILE A 131 -5.03 -8.53 15.84
CA ILE A 131 -4.07 -8.11 16.87
C ILE A 131 -3.88 -6.61 16.71
N THR A 132 -4.05 -5.88 17.80
CA THR A 132 -3.82 -4.43 17.87
C THR A 132 -2.76 -4.16 18.92
N GLU A 133 -1.76 -3.36 18.56
CA GLU A 133 -0.66 -3.01 19.45
C GLU A 133 -0.46 -1.49 19.52
N PRO A 134 -0.26 -0.92 20.72
CA PRO A 134 0.15 0.46 20.86
C PRO A 134 1.59 0.62 20.35
N ILE A 135 1.84 1.64 19.54
CA ILE A 135 3.18 1.88 18.97
C ILE A 135 3.77 3.21 19.44
N ARG A 136 5.10 3.19 19.56
CA ARG A 136 5.94 4.36 19.78
C ARG A 136 6.82 4.57 18.56
N LEU A 137 6.71 5.74 17.96
CA LEU A 137 7.45 6.10 16.76
C LEU A 137 8.80 6.66 17.18
N THR A 138 9.86 5.92 16.90
CA THR A 138 11.23 6.36 17.21
C THR A 138 11.91 7.03 16.02
N ALA A 139 11.43 6.76 14.80
CA ALA A 139 11.97 7.32 13.58
C ALA A 139 11.32 8.67 13.23
N PRO A 140 12.10 9.66 12.77
CA PRO A 140 11.57 10.96 12.30
C PRO A 140 10.69 10.78 11.06
N TYR A 141 9.75 11.71 10.86
CA TYR A 141 8.98 11.78 9.62
C TYR A 141 9.83 12.42 8.54
N ILE A 142 10.20 11.63 7.53
CA ILE A 142 10.89 12.11 6.34
C ILE A 142 10.13 11.58 5.12
N PRO A 143 9.64 12.46 4.23
CA PRO A 143 8.99 12.04 2.99
C PRO A 143 9.82 11.00 2.23
N SER A 144 9.15 10.01 1.64
CA SER A 144 9.76 8.83 0.99
C SER A 144 10.53 7.85 1.89
N PHE A 145 10.51 8.05 3.21
CA PHE A 145 11.09 7.14 4.19
C PHE A 145 10.07 6.73 5.27
N LEU A 146 8.77 6.87 4.97
CA LEU A 146 7.68 6.52 5.89
C LEU A 146 7.75 5.06 6.35
N SER A 147 8.22 4.16 5.50
CA SER A 147 8.42 2.74 5.83
C SER A 147 9.27 2.54 7.10
N TYR A 148 10.23 3.41 7.38
CA TYR A 148 11.06 3.31 8.59
C TYR A 148 10.31 3.60 9.89
N ARG A 149 9.17 4.30 9.83
CA ARG A 149 8.29 4.54 10.97
C ARG A 149 7.33 3.38 11.22
N GLU A 150 6.87 2.74 10.15
CA GLU A 150 5.72 1.82 10.18
C GLU A 150 6.13 0.35 10.11
N THR A 151 7.11 0.01 9.28
CA THR A 151 7.53 -1.37 9.05
C THR A 151 7.91 -2.12 10.34
N PRO A 152 8.64 -1.54 11.32
CA PRO A 152 8.95 -2.25 12.55
C PRO A 152 7.71 -2.75 13.30
N ALA A 153 6.66 -1.91 13.40
CA ALA A 153 5.41 -2.27 14.05
C ALA A 153 4.67 -3.37 13.27
N TYR A 154 4.65 -3.28 11.94
CA TYR A 154 4.05 -4.31 11.10
C TYR A 154 4.75 -5.67 11.23
N LEU A 155 6.10 -5.68 11.28
CA LEU A 155 6.86 -6.92 11.47
C LEU A 155 6.58 -7.55 12.83
N GLU A 156 6.45 -6.75 13.88
CA GLU A 156 6.10 -7.23 15.21
C GLU A 156 4.71 -7.90 15.21
N LEU A 157 3.71 -7.26 14.60
CA LEU A 157 2.35 -7.80 14.47
C LEU A 157 2.32 -9.11 13.68
N ILE A 158 3.04 -9.18 12.55
CA ILE A 158 3.13 -10.42 11.75
C ILE A 158 3.79 -11.54 12.55
N SER A 159 4.86 -11.24 13.29
CA SER A 159 5.54 -12.21 14.14
C SER A 159 4.62 -12.73 15.25
N LYS A 160 3.91 -11.83 15.95
CA LYS A 160 2.93 -12.18 16.99
C LYS A 160 1.80 -13.04 16.42
N LEU A 161 1.26 -12.69 15.26
CA LEU A 161 0.24 -13.50 14.58
C LEU A 161 0.76 -14.91 14.31
N ARG A 162 1.95 -15.04 13.72
CA ARG A 162 2.56 -16.33 13.42
C ARG A 162 2.75 -17.19 14.68
N GLU A 163 3.25 -16.59 15.75
CA GLU A 163 3.44 -17.26 17.04
C GLU A 163 2.10 -17.70 17.67
N ASN A 164 1.09 -16.83 17.64
CA ASN A 164 -0.24 -17.15 18.17
C ASN A 164 -0.91 -18.30 17.41
N LEU A 165 -0.82 -18.29 16.07
CA LEU A 165 -1.34 -19.36 15.23
C LEU A 165 -0.62 -20.68 15.48
N GLN A 166 0.70 -20.65 15.62
CA GLN A 166 1.49 -21.85 15.94
C GLN A 166 1.11 -22.45 17.30
N LYS A 167 0.99 -21.61 18.34
CA LYS A 167 0.56 -22.06 19.68
C LYS A 167 -0.84 -22.66 19.67
N ALA A 168 -1.70 -22.20 18.77
CA ALA A 168 -3.08 -22.68 18.63
C ALA A 168 -3.24 -23.84 17.64
N GLY A 169 -2.18 -24.30 16.96
CA GLY A 169 -2.26 -25.33 15.91
C GLY A 169 -3.07 -24.90 14.68
N LYS A 170 -3.04 -23.60 14.37
CA LYS A 170 -3.82 -22.92 13.32
C LYS A 170 -2.94 -22.26 12.27
N GLU A 171 -1.75 -22.79 12.00
CA GLU A 171 -0.78 -22.21 11.06
C GLU A 171 -1.35 -22.04 9.65
N HIS A 172 -2.29 -22.92 9.27
CA HIS A 172 -3.02 -22.87 8.00
C HIS A 172 -3.91 -21.62 7.83
N GLU A 173 -4.20 -20.90 8.93
CA GLU A 173 -4.95 -19.64 8.95
C GLU A 173 -4.05 -18.41 8.74
N PHE A 174 -2.73 -18.58 8.55
CA PHE A 174 -1.83 -17.47 8.22
C PHE A 174 -2.20 -16.88 6.85
N PRO A 175 -2.28 -15.53 6.71
CA PRO A 175 -2.72 -14.91 5.47
C PRO A 175 -1.77 -15.23 4.31
N GLN A 176 -2.34 -15.58 3.16
CA GLN A 176 -1.59 -15.89 1.94
C GLN A 176 -1.11 -14.63 1.22
N VAL A 177 -1.77 -13.50 1.48
CA VAL A 177 -1.38 -12.17 1.02
C VAL A 177 -1.81 -11.15 2.07
N ILE A 178 -1.00 -10.12 2.29
CA ILE A 178 -1.29 -9.03 3.22
C ILE A 178 -1.44 -7.72 2.45
N LEU A 179 -2.59 -7.08 2.61
CA LEU A 179 -2.84 -5.72 2.13
C LEU A 179 -2.27 -4.74 3.15
N VAL A 180 -1.44 -3.80 2.70
CA VAL A 180 -0.79 -2.80 3.56
C VAL A 180 -1.31 -1.43 3.16
N ASP A 181 -1.83 -0.64 4.12
CA ASP A 181 -2.19 0.77 3.84
C ASP A 181 -0.90 1.58 3.59
N GLY A 182 -0.59 1.79 2.32
CA GLY A 182 0.67 2.39 1.91
C GLY A 182 1.13 1.91 0.54
N ASN A 183 2.19 2.54 0.03
CA ASN A 183 2.74 2.20 -1.28
C ASN A 183 3.66 0.97 -1.20
N GLY A 184 3.76 0.23 -2.31
CA GLY A 184 4.72 -0.86 -2.51
C GLY A 184 5.74 -0.50 -3.59
N GLN A 185 5.66 -1.17 -4.73
CA GLN A 185 6.50 -0.90 -5.91
C GLN A 185 6.32 0.52 -6.46
N LEU A 186 5.15 1.13 -6.26
CA LEU A 186 4.88 2.54 -6.56
C LEU A 186 5.61 3.47 -5.57
N HIS A 187 6.92 3.52 -5.68
CA HIS A 187 7.82 4.32 -4.85
C HIS A 187 9.02 4.73 -5.70
N GLU A 188 9.66 5.86 -5.40
CA GLU A 188 10.82 6.36 -6.17
C GLU A 188 11.99 5.36 -6.25
N ARG A 189 12.06 4.44 -5.29
CA ARG A 189 13.05 3.35 -5.21
C ARG A 189 12.41 1.95 -5.27
N GLU A 190 11.15 1.85 -5.70
CA GLU A 190 10.33 0.62 -5.69
C GLU A 190 10.27 -0.11 -4.32
N ALA A 191 10.57 0.62 -3.23
CA ALA A 191 10.76 0.12 -1.88
C ALA A 191 9.82 0.82 -0.88
N GLY A 192 8.55 0.95 -1.24
CA GLY A 192 7.51 1.45 -0.33
C GLY A 192 7.29 0.49 0.86
N VAL A 193 6.49 0.92 1.83
CA VAL A 193 6.22 0.17 3.07
C VAL A 193 5.73 -1.25 2.80
N ALA A 194 4.85 -1.47 1.81
CA ALA A 194 4.36 -2.80 1.48
C ALA A 194 5.49 -3.71 0.96
N THR A 195 6.39 -3.18 0.12
CA THR A 195 7.57 -3.91 -0.36
C THR A 195 8.51 -4.22 0.80
N ALA A 196 8.75 -3.26 1.69
CA ALA A 196 9.61 -3.43 2.86
C ALA A 196 9.10 -4.55 3.79
N VAL A 197 7.81 -4.51 4.14
CA VAL A 197 7.15 -5.55 4.94
C VAL A 197 7.24 -6.91 4.25
N GLY A 198 6.92 -6.99 2.96
CA GLY A 198 6.91 -8.26 2.23
C GLY A 198 8.27 -8.94 2.19
N VAL A 199 9.33 -8.17 1.85
CA VAL A 199 10.71 -8.67 1.82
C VAL A 199 11.18 -9.11 3.20
N GLN A 200 10.94 -8.31 4.24
CA GLN A 200 11.46 -8.58 5.58
C GLN A 200 10.67 -9.68 6.32
N ALA A 201 9.36 -9.78 6.11
CA ALA A 201 8.52 -10.81 6.73
C ALA A 201 8.48 -12.13 5.95
N GLY A 202 8.92 -12.11 4.68
CA GLY A 202 8.84 -13.25 3.77
C GLY A 202 7.39 -13.61 3.41
N VAL A 203 6.55 -12.60 3.17
CA VAL A 203 5.11 -12.78 2.91
C VAL A 203 4.69 -11.96 1.68
N PRO A 204 3.77 -12.47 0.83
CA PRO A 204 3.23 -11.67 -0.26
C PRO A 204 2.49 -10.44 0.28
N THR A 205 2.79 -9.27 -0.28
CA THR A 205 2.16 -8.00 0.11
C THR A 205 1.64 -7.23 -1.09
N VAL A 206 0.55 -6.50 -0.89
CA VAL A 206 0.01 -5.53 -1.85
C VAL A 206 -0.16 -4.19 -1.13
N GLY A 207 0.45 -3.14 -1.68
CA GLY A 207 0.26 -1.78 -1.18
C GLY A 207 -1.07 -1.20 -1.67
N VAL A 208 -1.90 -0.72 -0.75
CA VAL A 208 -3.17 -0.04 -1.03
C VAL A 208 -3.07 1.38 -0.53
N ALA A 209 -2.65 2.31 -1.40
CA ALA A 209 -2.37 3.68 -1.00
C ALA A 209 -3.52 4.65 -1.34
N LYS A 210 -3.83 5.56 -0.42
CA LYS A 210 -4.74 6.72 -0.65
C LYS A 210 -4.03 7.89 -1.32
N THR A 211 -2.70 7.94 -1.20
CA THR A 211 -1.85 9.02 -1.72
C THR A 211 -0.95 8.49 -2.82
N TYR A 212 -0.97 9.19 -3.95
CA TYR A 212 -0.14 8.89 -5.11
C TYR A 212 1.22 9.58 -4.96
N HIS A 213 2.28 8.79 -4.92
CA HIS A 213 3.66 9.25 -5.02
C HIS A 213 4.21 8.90 -6.41
N PRO A 214 4.40 9.88 -7.30
CA PRO A 214 4.85 9.62 -8.65
C PRO A 214 6.24 8.96 -8.63
N PRO A 215 6.49 7.94 -9.46
CA PRO A 215 7.84 7.47 -9.74
C PRO A 215 8.67 8.62 -10.30
N THR A 216 9.90 8.79 -9.82
CA THR A 216 10.83 9.79 -10.36
C THR A 216 11.19 9.41 -11.79
N LEU A 217 10.54 10.03 -12.79
CA LEU A 217 10.86 9.81 -14.19
C LEU A 217 12.24 10.40 -14.49
N GLN A 218 13.21 9.56 -14.88
CA GLN A 218 14.54 10.03 -15.28
C GLN A 218 14.55 10.32 -16.80
N HIS A 219 15.07 11.50 -17.15
CA HIS A 219 15.36 12.04 -18.48
C HIS A 219 14.24 12.70 -19.31
N HIS A 220 14.69 13.84 -19.86
CA HIS A 220 14.26 14.72 -20.95
C HIS A 220 12.87 14.52 -21.60
N GLU A 221 12.13 15.63 -21.71
CA GLU A 221 10.76 15.76 -22.24
C GLU A 221 9.64 15.44 -21.25
N VAL A 222 9.87 15.72 -19.98
CA VAL A 222 8.77 15.85 -19.04
C VAL A 222 8.28 17.30 -19.11
N HIS A 223 7.12 17.55 -19.72
CA HIS A 223 6.37 18.75 -19.38
C HIS A 223 6.12 18.69 -17.87
N GLU A 224 6.70 19.60 -17.08
CA GLU A 224 6.55 19.64 -15.61
C GLU A 224 5.07 19.66 -15.18
N SER A 225 4.16 20.03 -16.10
CA SER A 225 2.71 20.03 -15.94
C SER A 225 2.02 18.69 -16.25
N HIS A 226 2.74 17.62 -16.61
CA HIS A 226 2.12 16.36 -17.00
C HIS A 226 1.34 15.73 -15.83
N TRP A 227 0.15 15.21 -16.12
CA TRP A 227 -0.81 14.78 -15.09
C TRP A 227 -0.30 13.61 -14.24
N ARG A 228 0.61 12.78 -14.77
CA ARG A 228 1.23 11.65 -14.04
C ARG A 228 2.25 12.08 -12.96
N LEU A 229 2.66 13.33 -12.91
CA LEU A 229 3.72 13.81 -12.01
C LEU A 229 3.20 14.36 -10.69
N SER A 230 1.88 14.41 -10.49
CA SER A 230 1.31 14.95 -9.27
C SER A 230 0.06 14.18 -8.86
N GLN A 231 -0.18 14.12 -7.55
CA GLN A 231 -1.42 13.56 -7.02
C GLN A 231 -2.66 14.32 -7.55
N LYS A 232 -2.57 15.64 -7.71
CA LYS A 232 -3.66 16.45 -8.28
C LYS A 232 -3.94 16.06 -9.72
N GLY A 233 -2.90 15.97 -10.55
CA GLY A 233 -3.01 15.60 -11.95
C GLY A 233 -3.62 14.21 -12.14
N ILE A 234 -3.12 13.20 -11.44
CA ILE A 234 -3.64 11.83 -11.58
C ILE A 234 -5.07 11.72 -11.07
N LYS A 235 -5.45 12.42 -9.99
CA LYS A 235 -6.83 12.47 -9.51
C LYS A 235 -7.76 13.12 -10.55
N GLN A 236 -7.33 14.22 -11.17
CA GLN A 236 -8.11 14.88 -12.22
C GLN A 236 -8.28 13.95 -13.43
N LYS A 237 -7.18 13.40 -13.97
CA LYS A 237 -7.23 12.49 -15.12
C LYS A 237 -8.07 11.25 -14.83
N SER A 238 -7.96 10.67 -13.64
CA SER A 238 -8.76 9.51 -13.24
C SER A 238 -10.26 9.80 -13.27
N ARG A 239 -10.69 10.98 -12.80
CA ARG A 239 -12.10 11.42 -12.91
C ARG A 239 -12.53 11.64 -14.36
N GLU A 240 -11.61 12.07 -15.21
CA GLU A 240 -11.86 12.28 -16.64
C GLU A 240 -12.04 10.96 -17.39
N VAL A 241 -11.31 9.89 -17.05
CA VAL A 241 -11.25 8.66 -17.88
C VAL A 241 -11.85 7.41 -17.23
N LEU A 242 -11.87 7.29 -15.90
CA LEU A 242 -12.43 6.14 -15.19
C LEU A 242 -13.91 6.42 -14.86
N LYS A 243 -14.83 5.92 -15.69
CA LYS A 243 -16.25 6.29 -15.68
C LYS A 243 -17.16 5.27 -15.04
N ARG A 244 -16.73 4.01 -14.95
CA ARG A 244 -17.56 2.89 -14.52
C ARG A 244 -16.86 2.08 -13.43
N PRO A 245 -17.62 1.38 -12.57
CA PRO A 245 -17.05 0.37 -11.69
C PRO A 245 -16.21 -0.63 -12.48
N GLY A 246 -15.05 -0.98 -11.92
CA GLY A 246 -14.09 -1.86 -12.59
C GLY A 246 -13.11 -1.16 -13.53
N ASP A 247 -13.31 0.12 -13.85
CA ASP A 247 -12.33 0.88 -14.64
C ASP A 247 -11.03 1.09 -13.84
N TYR A 248 -9.90 0.84 -14.49
CA TYR A 248 -8.57 1.18 -13.99
C TYR A 248 -7.60 1.55 -15.11
N LEU A 249 -6.53 2.25 -14.75
CA LEU A 249 -5.39 2.54 -15.62
C LEU A 249 -4.08 2.12 -14.95
N GLY A 250 -3.08 1.80 -15.76
CA GLY A 250 -1.75 1.44 -15.28
C GLY A 250 -0.90 2.67 -14.90
N VAL A 251 -0.08 2.51 -13.87
CA VAL A 251 0.95 3.47 -13.47
C VAL A 251 2.30 2.94 -13.91
N LEU A 252 2.95 3.66 -14.82
CA LEU A 252 4.25 3.30 -15.38
C LEU A 252 5.38 3.57 -14.37
N ASN A 253 6.45 2.78 -14.43
CA ASN A 253 7.68 3.07 -13.70
C ASN A 253 8.44 4.28 -14.26
N ALA A 254 9.57 4.60 -13.63
CA ALA A 254 10.48 5.67 -14.05
C ALA A 254 10.92 5.59 -15.52
N ARG A 255 11.10 4.37 -16.05
CA ARG A 255 11.57 4.11 -17.42
C ARG A 255 10.44 4.04 -18.46
N ARG A 256 9.19 4.05 -18.01
CA ARG A 256 7.99 3.89 -18.85
C ARG A 256 7.95 2.58 -19.64
N ASP A 257 8.61 1.54 -19.14
CA ASP A 257 8.71 0.23 -19.82
C ASP A 257 7.79 -0.85 -19.20
N ARG A 258 7.24 -0.61 -18.01
CA ARG A 258 6.30 -1.52 -17.34
C ARG A 258 5.39 -0.78 -16.37
N TYR A 259 4.25 -1.39 -16.04
CA TYR A 259 3.40 -0.95 -14.93
C TYR A 259 3.94 -1.41 -13.57
N VAL A 260 3.84 -0.54 -12.57
CA VAL A 260 4.25 -0.76 -11.16
C VAL A 260 3.11 -0.51 -10.18
N GLY A 261 1.92 -0.26 -10.71
CA GLY A 261 0.72 0.00 -9.94
C GLY A 261 -0.46 0.25 -10.86
N VAL A 262 -1.64 0.40 -10.26
CA VAL A 262 -2.87 0.77 -10.96
C VAL A 262 -3.58 1.87 -10.19
N VAL A 263 -4.30 2.72 -10.91
CA VAL A 263 -5.29 3.62 -10.32
C VAL A 263 -6.65 3.13 -10.77
N SER A 264 -7.51 2.80 -9.81
CA SER A 264 -8.87 2.33 -10.07
C SER A 264 -9.90 3.39 -9.71
N ALA A 265 -11.07 3.31 -10.34
CA ALA A 265 -12.22 4.11 -9.95
C ALA A 265 -12.65 3.74 -8.52
N SER A 266 -12.44 4.65 -7.56
CA SER A 266 -13.06 4.55 -6.24
C SER A 266 -14.52 5.03 -6.33
N HIS A 267 -15.36 4.35 -7.12
CA HIS A 267 -16.81 4.50 -6.92
C HIS A 267 -17.15 3.72 -5.66
N PHE A 268 -16.97 4.35 -4.50
CA PHE A 268 -17.80 3.98 -3.36
C PHE A 268 -19.24 4.17 -3.83
N PHE A 269 -20.06 3.13 -3.75
CA PHE A 269 -21.50 3.27 -3.92
C PHE A 269 -21.94 4.47 -3.09
N SER A 270 -22.33 5.57 -3.76
CA SER A 270 -23.00 6.65 -3.03
C SER A 270 -24.23 6.01 -2.43
N SER A 271 -24.44 6.22 -1.15
CA SER A 271 -25.55 5.75 -0.33
C SER A 271 -26.91 6.31 -0.76
N SER A 272 -27.10 6.60 -2.04
CA SER A 272 -28.30 7.18 -2.64
C SER A 272 -29.11 6.17 -3.48
N GLN A 273 -28.81 4.86 -3.39
CA GLN A 273 -29.62 3.81 -4.06
C GLN A 273 -30.34 2.85 -3.09
N PHE A 274 -30.31 3.10 -1.78
CA PHE A 274 -31.32 2.57 -0.87
C PHE A 274 -32.29 3.69 -0.53
N GLY A 275 -33.18 3.98 -1.46
CA GLY A 275 -34.43 4.66 -1.16
C GLY A 275 -35.48 3.60 -0.86
N ASP A 276 -36.03 3.66 0.35
CA ASP A 276 -37.32 3.04 0.71
C ASP A 276 -38.46 3.57 -0.18
#